data_AF-A0A3M1SMS1-F1
#
_entry.id   AF-A0A3M1SMS1-F1
#
_cell.length_a   1.000
_cell.length_b   1.000
_cell.length_c   1.000
_cell.angle_alpha   90.00
_cell.angle_beta   90.00
_cell.angle_gamma   90.00
#
_symmetry.space_group_name_H-M   'P 1'
#
loop_
_entity.id
_entity.type
_entity.pdbx_description
1 polymer ?
#
loop_
_entity_poly.entity_id
_entity_poly.type
_entity_poly.pdbx_seq_one_letter_code
_entity_poly.pdbx_strand_id
1 'polypeptide(L)'
;MAELKLRSKYPDSLRQIIESALSERLHSIEAGIKRTKERLQEFETKYQLLTEEFIRQFNNDELMHSFDFDEWIGESRMLAHLQEKKETIEEIEFVN
;
A
#
# COMPACT_ATOMS: atom_id res chain seq x y z
N MET A 1 4.31 13.33 18.06
CA MET A 1 3.18 13.38 17.10
C MET A 1 2.88 14.83 16.78
N ALA A 2 2.44 15.11 15.55
CA ALA A 2 2.04 16.44 15.13
C ALA A 2 0.52 16.48 14.98
N GLU A 3 -0.12 17.56 15.44
CA GLU A 3 -1.57 17.73 15.36
C GLU A 3 -1.94 18.70 14.23
N LEU A 4 -3.03 18.41 13.53
CA LEU A 4 -3.66 19.32 12.57
C LEU A 4 -4.99 19.84 13.12
N LYS A 5 -5.16 21.17 13.19
CA LYS A 5 -6.41 21.80 13.65
C LYS A 5 -7.22 22.32 12.47
N LEU A 6 -8.43 21.79 12.30
CA LEU A 6 -9.40 22.21 11.30
C LEU A 6 -10.50 23.06 11.96
N ARG A 7 -11.01 24.09 11.27
CA ARG A 7 -12.11 24.93 11.75
C ARG A 7 -13.21 25.02 10.70
N SER A 8 -14.46 24.94 11.12
CA SER A 8 -15.64 25.07 10.28
C SER A 8 -16.77 25.75 11.04
N LYS A 9 -17.70 26.38 10.32
CA LYS A 9 -18.98 26.84 10.88
C LYS A 9 -19.93 25.67 11.21
N TYR A 10 -19.66 24.49 10.66
CA TYR A 10 -20.45 23.27 10.81
C TYR A 10 -19.52 22.12 11.25
N PRO A 11 -19.25 21.98 12.57
CA PRO A 11 -18.28 21.02 13.08
C PRO A 11 -18.69 19.56 12.82
N ASP A 12 -19.98 19.22 12.93
CA ASP A 12 -20.48 17.87 12.67
C ASP A 12 -20.29 17.47 11.20
N SER A 13 -20.63 18.37 10.28
CA SER A 13 -20.41 18.15 8.85
C SER A 13 -18.93 18.06 8.51
N LEU A 14 -18.06 18.86 9.15
CA LEU A 14 -16.62 18.75 8.97
C LEU A 14 -16.12 17.36 9.40
N ARG A 15 -16.53 16.89 10.58
CA ARG A 15 -16.14 15.56 11.07
C ARG A 15 -16.57 14.46 10.09
N GLN A 16 -17.84 14.46 9.67
CA GLN A 16 -18.36 13.48 8.71
C GLN A 16 -17.59 13.47 7.39
N ILE A 17 -17.26 14.65 6.84
CA ILE A 17 -16.48 14.76 5.60
C ILE A 17 -15.10 14.11 5.77
N ILE A 18 -14.41 14.38 6.88
CA ILE A 18 -13.09 13.80 7.14
C ILE A 18 -13.19 12.29 7.35
N GLU A 19 -14.14 11.82 8.16
CA GLU A 19 -14.38 10.38 8.39
C GLU A 19 -14.67 9.64 7.08
N SER A 20 -15.56 10.17 6.24
CA SER A 20 -15.86 9.58 4.93
C SER A 20 -14.63 9.55 4.01
N ALA A 21 -13.88 10.66 3.93
CA ALA A 21 -12.69 10.72 3.07
C ALA A 21 -11.59 9.75 3.52
N LEU A 22 -11.37 9.59 4.83
CA LEU A 22 -10.41 8.63 5.37
C LEU A 22 -10.85 7.19 5.10
N SER A 23 -12.13 6.88 5.30
CA SER A 23 -12.71 5.56 5.06
C SER A 23 -12.64 5.15 3.58
N GLU A 24 -13.05 6.04 2.67
CA GLU A 24 -12.97 5.81 1.22
C GLU A 24 -11.52 5.59 0.77
N ARG A 25 -10.59 6.38 1.30
CA ARG A 25 -9.18 6.23 0.98
C ARG A 25 -8.62 4.91 1.49
N LEU A 26 -8.96 4.51 2.71
CA LEU A 26 -8.55 3.22 3.28
C LEU A 26 -9.08 2.06 2.43
N HIS A 27 -10.37 2.09 2.07
CA HIS A 27 -10.98 1.07 1.21
C HIS A 27 -10.27 0.94 -0.16
N SER A 28 -9.94 2.08 -0.78
CA SER A 28 -9.19 2.08 -2.04
C SER A 28 -7.77 1.50 -1.89
N ILE A 29 -7.09 1.77 -0.78
CA ILE A 29 -5.75 1.22 -0.52
C ILE A 29 -5.83 -0.29 -0.31
N GLU A 30 -6.81 -0.77 0.45
CA GLU A 30 -7.01 -2.20 0.70
C GLU A 30 -7.31 -2.98 -0.59
N ALA A 31 -8.12 -2.40 -1.48
CA ALA A 31 -8.34 -2.97 -2.81
C ALA A 31 -7.05 -3.03 -3.64
N GLY A 32 -6.20 -2.00 -3.56
CA GLY A 32 -4.88 -1.99 -4.19
C GLY A 32 -3.94 -3.06 -3.63
N ILE A 33 -3.88 -3.20 -2.30
CA ILE A 33 -3.08 -4.22 -1.61
C ILE A 33 -3.51 -5.61 -2.07
N LYS A 34 -4.82 -5.86 -2.11
CA LYS A 34 -5.36 -7.15 -2.54
C LYS A 34 -4.91 -7.50 -3.96
N ARG A 35 -5.09 -6.59 -4.93
CA ARG A 35 -4.69 -6.81 -6.33
C ARG A 35 -3.18 -7.02 -6.48
N THR A 36 -2.38 -6.23 -5.77
CA THR A 36 -0.92 -6.34 -5.78
C THR A 36 -0.47 -7.70 -5.25
N LYS A 37 -1.08 -8.17 -4.15
CA LYS A 37 -0.82 -9.51 -3.60
C LYS A 37 -1.22 -10.64 -4.55
N GLU A 38 -2.36 -10.51 -5.21
CA GLU A 38 -2.79 -11.47 -6.25
C GLU A 38 -1.76 -11.54 -7.39
N ARG A 39 -1.27 -10.38 -7.87
CA ARG A 39 -0.25 -10.31 -8.93
C ARG A 39 1.10 -10.90 -8.49
N LEU A 40 1.54 -10.62 -7.26
CA LEU A 40 2.74 -11.25 -6.69
C LEU A 40 2.61 -12.76 -6.62
N GLN A 41 1.45 -13.28 -6.20
CA GLN A 41 1.19 -14.71 -6.15
C GLN A 41 1.23 -15.38 -7.54
N GLU A 42 0.79 -14.68 -8.58
CA GLU A 42 0.91 -15.15 -9.97
C GLU A 42 2.38 -15.34 -10.36
N PHE A 43 3.24 -14.39 -10.03
CA PHE A 43 4.68 -14.51 -10.27
C PHE A 43 5.32 -15.63 -9.46
N GLU A 44 5.01 -15.71 -8.16
CA GLU A 44 5.51 -16.77 -7.28
C GLU A 44 5.14 -18.15 -7.79
N THR A 45 3.91 -18.30 -8.28
CA THR A 45 3.44 -19.54 -8.90
C THR A 45 4.12 -19.83 -10.23
N LYS A 46 4.29 -18.82 -11.09
CA LYS A 46 4.92 -18.97 -12.41
C LYS A 46 6.38 -19.39 -12.32
N TYR A 47 7.13 -18.81 -11.39
CA TYR A 47 8.56 -19.04 -11.23
C TYR A 47 8.91 -20.03 -10.11
N GLN A 48 7.91 -20.50 -9.35
CA GLN A 48 8.10 -21.39 -8.19
C GLN A 48 9.12 -20.81 -7.19
N LEU A 49 9.05 -19.50 -6.97
CA LEU A 49 10.01 -18.73 -6.20
C LEU A 49 9.27 -17.67 -5.39
N LEU A 50 9.51 -17.59 -4.07
CA LEU A 50 8.86 -16.58 -3.23
C LEU A 50 9.36 -15.18 -3.57
N THR A 51 8.50 -14.16 -3.47
CA THR A 51 8.86 -12.77 -3.79
C THR A 51 10.08 -12.29 -3.00
N GLU A 52 10.15 -12.59 -1.71
CA GLU A 52 11.29 -12.21 -0.86
C GLU A 52 12.61 -12.82 -1.35
N GLU A 53 12.56 -14.08 -1.79
CA GLU A 53 13.73 -14.78 -2.30
C GLU A 53 14.12 -14.29 -3.70
N PHE A 54 13.14 -14.05 -4.57
CA PHE A 54 13.34 -13.41 -5.87
C PHE A 54 14.05 -12.05 -5.72
N ILE A 55 13.56 -11.17 -4.85
CA ILE A 55 14.18 -9.86 -4.61
C ILE A 55 15.61 -10.01 -4.09
N ARG A 56 15.87 -10.98 -3.21
CA ARG A 56 17.23 -11.27 -2.70
C ARG A 56 18.17 -11.68 -3.84
N GLN A 57 17.77 -12.64 -4.66
CA GLN A 57 18.58 -13.14 -5.79
C GLN A 57 18.80 -12.06 -6.85
N PHE A 58 17.75 -11.30 -7.17
CA PHE A 58 17.83 -10.19 -8.13
C PHE A 58 18.81 -9.11 -7.67
N ASN A 59 18.77 -8.71 -6.40
CA ASN A 59 19.69 -7.72 -5.84
C ASN A 59 21.15 -8.20 -5.77
N ASN A 60 21.39 -9.50 -5.85
CA ASN A 60 22.72 -10.11 -5.89
C ASN A 60 23.23 -10.32 -7.33
N ASP A 61 22.53 -9.79 -8.35
CA ASP A 61 22.83 -10.00 -9.77
C ASP A 61 22.80 -11.49 -10.21
N GLU A 62 22.07 -12.35 -9.47
CA GLU A 62 21.95 -13.78 -9.77
C GLU A 62 20.92 -14.08 -10.87
N LEU A 63 20.06 -13.10 -11.19
CA LEU A 63 18.98 -13.21 -12.17
C LEU A 63 19.18 -12.19 -13.30
N MET A 64 19.05 -12.64 -14.55
CA MET A 64 19.06 -11.74 -15.70
C MET A 64 17.74 -10.99 -15.79
N HIS A 65 17.81 -9.68 -16.04
CA HIS A 65 16.63 -8.83 -16.24
C HIS A 65 15.69 -9.39 -17.31
N SER A 66 14.40 -9.28 -17.02
CA SER A 66 13.31 -9.53 -17.96
C SER A 66 12.16 -8.59 -17.62
N PHE A 67 11.27 -8.36 -18.58
CA PHE A 67 10.09 -7.54 -18.35
C PHE A 67 9.25 -8.06 -17.18
N ASP A 68 9.10 -9.39 -17.06
CA ASP A 68 8.39 -10.03 -15.95
C ASP A 68 9.06 -9.71 -14.59
N PHE A 69 10.39 -9.68 -14.53
CA PHE A 69 11.13 -9.40 -13.29
C PHE A 69 11.05 -7.92 -12.91
N ASP A 70 11.13 -7.02 -13.89
CA ASP A 70 10.96 -5.59 -13.65
C ASP A 70 9.54 -5.29 -13.12
N GLU A 71 8.51 -5.96 -13.68
CA GLU A 71 7.14 -5.88 -13.19
C GLU A 71 7.00 -6.45 -11.77
N TRP A 72 7.56 -7.63 -11.49
CA TRP A 72 7.51 -8.25 -10.16
C TRP A 72 8.14 -7.36 -9.07
N ILE A 73 9.28 -6.73 -9.38
CA ILE A 73 9.90 -5.73 -8.48
C ILE A 73 8.97 -4.54 -8.28
N GLY A 74 8.33 -4.07 -9.35
CA GLY A 74 7.34 -3.00 -9.30
C GLY A 74 6.19 -3.31 -8.34
N GLU A 75 5.59 -4.49 -8.47
CA GLU A 75 4.50 -4.96 -7.60
C GLU A 75 4.95 -5.12 -6.14
N SER A 76 6.15 -5.64 -5.90
CA SER A 76 6.70 -5.76 -4.54
C SER A 76 6.85 -4.39 -3.86
N ARG A 77 7.38 -3.40 -4.59
CA ARG A 77 7.51 -2.01 -4.10
C ARG A 77 6.15 -1.34 -3.93
N MET A 78 5.21 -1.59 -4.84
CA MET A 78 3.84 -1.09 -4.74
C MET A 78 3.18 -1.60 -3.46
N LEU A 79 3.34 -2.89 -3.14
CA LEU A 79 2.77 -3.48 -1.94
C LEU A 79 3.29 -2.78 -0.68
N ALA A 80 4.61 -2.61 -0.57
CA ALA A 80 5.24 -1.93 0.57
C ALA A 80 4.71 -0.49 0.73
N HIS A 81 4.62 0.26 -0.37
CA HIS A 81 4.10 1.63 -0.37
C HIS A 81 2.62 1.71 0.03
N LEU A 82 1.80 0.76 -0.42
CA LEU A 82 0.38 0.72 -0.05
C LEU A 82 0.20 0.35 1.43
N GLN A 83 1.05 -0.54 1.97
CA GLN A 83 1.04 -0.89 3.39
C GLN A 83 1.43 0.30 4.26
N GLU A 84 2.49 1.04 3.91
CA GLU A 84 2.88 2.27 4.62
C GLU A 84 1.76 3.32 4.61
N LYS A 85 1.11 3.51 3.45
CA LYS A 85 -0.03 4.43 3.35
C LYS A 85 -1.24 3.99 4.16
N LYS A 86 -1.46 2.67 4.25
CA LYS A 86 -2.54 2.11 5.06
C LYS A 86 -2.30 2.45 6.53
N GLU A 87 -1.11 2.13 7.03
CA GLU A 87 -0.68 2.41 8.40
C GLU A 87 -0.81 3.91 8.72
N THR A 88 -0.32 4.77 7.83
CA THR A 88 -0.41 6.24 7.99
C THR A 88 -1.86 6.72 8.21
N ILE A 89 -2.85 6.10 7.57
CA ILE A 89 -4.26 6.48 7.72
C ILE A 89 -4.87 5.85 8.97
N GLU A 90 -4.52 4.61 9.29
CA GLU A 90 -5.00 3.91 10.49
C GLU A 90 -4.50 4.57 11.79
N GLU A 91 -3.36 5.26 11.75
CA GLU A 91 -2.83 6.06 12.85
C GLU A 91 -3.52 7.42 13.04
N ILE A 92 -4.41 7.84 12.13
CA ILE A 92 -5.12 9.11 12.27
C ILE A 92 -6.23 8.98 13.31
N GLU A 93 -6.14 9.81 14.35
CA GLU A 93 -7.14 9.90 15.41
C GLU A 93 -7.79 11.29 15.49
N PHE A 94 -9.07 11.33 15.87
CA PHE A 94 -9.76 12.57 16.20
C PHE A 94 -9.50 12.92 17.67
N VAL A 95 -8.67 13.92 17.91
CA VAL A 95 -8.39 14.48 19.24
C VAL A 95 -9.45 15.52 19.64
N ASN A 96 -9.78 15.58 20.94
CA ASN A 96 -10.76 16.51 21.51
C ASN A 96 -10.09 17.79 22.04
#